data_AF-A0A9X8GNI1-F1
#
_entry.id   AF-A0A9X8GNI1-F1
#
_cell.length_a   1.000
_cell.length_b   1.000
_cell.length_c   1.000
_cell.angle_alpha   90.00
_cell.angle_beta   90.00
_cell.angle_gamma   90.00
#
_symmetry.space_group_name_H-M   'P 1'
#
loop_
_entity.id
_entity.type
_entity.pdbx_description
1 polymer ?
#
loop_
_entity_poly.entity_id
_entity_poly.type
_entity_poly.pdbx_seq_one_letter_code
_entity_poly.pdbx_strand_id
1 'polypeptide(L)'
;MSPEAKRLKLSGIVALIAGCVCVVAGIVFAVLGVDITDLFVVAASVVALLVGARGARVANVPSNAPKLMGPSAGATVATGALCAGDVAFANGQVAPIVVGVVAFALALLVTISTAAVKKSVEKV
;
A
#
# COMPACT_ATOMS: atom_id res chain seq x y z
N MET A 1 -13.07 -2.80 20.79
CA MET A 1 -12.65 -2.73 19.37
C MET A 1 -13.06 -4.04 18.71
N SER A 2 -13.81 -4.01 17.60
CA SER A 2 -14.23 -5.26 16.93
C SER A 2 -13.02 -6.01 16.37
N PRO A 3 -13.09 -7.35 16.20
CA PRO A 3 -11.99 -8.15 15.64
C PRO A 3 -11.50 -7.63 14.28
N GLU A 4 -12.42 -7.09 13.48
CA GLU A 4 -12.13 -6.57 12.15
C GLU A 4 -11.42 -5.21 12.19
N ALA A 5 -11.86 -4.31 13.07
CA ALA A 5 -11.17 -3.03 13.28
C ALA A 5 -9.74 -3.25 13.79
N LYS A 6 -9.52 -4.29 14.62
CA LYS A 6 -8.17 -4.70 15.06
C LYS A 6 -7.32 -5.20 13.88
N ARG A 7 -7.90 -6.01 12.98
CA ARG A 7 -7.21 -6.48 11.75
C ARG A 7 -6.84 -5.31 10.83
N LEU A 8 -7.75 -4.36 10.60
CA LEU A 8 -7.47 -3.16 9.81
C LEU A 8 -6.35 -2.30 10.42
N LYS A 9 -6.32 -2.17 11.75
CA LYS A 9 -5.24 -1.42 12.42
C LYS A 9 -3.89 -2.10 12.22
N LEU A 10 -3.84 -3.42 12.38
CA LEU A 10 -2.63 -4.21 12.22
C LEU A 10 -2.13 -4.15 10.77
N SER A 11 -3.02 -4.38 9.79
CA SER A 11 -2.65 -4.32 8.37
C SER A 11 -2.22 -2.91 7.95
N GLY A 12 -2.88 -1.87 8.44
CA GLY A 12 -2.49 -0.48 8.23
C GLY A 12 -1.10 -0.16 8.79
N ILE A 13 -0.78 -0.62 10.00
CA ILE A 13 0.54 -0.43 10.62
C ILE A 13 1.62 -1.21 9.84
N VAL A 14 1.34 -2.45 9.45
CA VAL A 14 2.29 -3.26 8.66
C VAL A 14 2.56 -2.60 7.30
N ALA A 15 1.51 -2.12 6.61
CA ALA A 15 1.66 -1.40 5.35
C ALA A 15 2.41 -0.06 5.53
N LEU A 16 2.22 0.63 6.64
CA LEU A 16 2.97 1.85 6.97
C LEU A 16 4.47 1.56 7.12
N ILE A 17 4.82 0.57 7.96
CA ILE A 17 6.22 0.23 8.25
C ILE A 17 6.91 -0.29 6.98
N ALA A 18 6.28 -1.24 6.30
CA ALA A 18 6.85 -1.79 5.07
C ALA A 18 6.90 -0.74 3.94
N GLY A 19 5.90 0.15 3.85
CA GLY A 19 5.93 1.30 2.95
C GLY A 19 7.13 2.22 3.22
N CYS A 20 7.41 2.54 4.49
CA CYS A 20 8.62 3.30 4.86
C CYS A 20 9.91 2.59 4.40
N VAL A 21 10.02 1.28 4.65
CA VAL A 21 11.21 0.50 4.22
C VAL A 21 11.35 0.49 2.70
N CYS A 22 10.24 0.34 1.96
CA CYS A 22 10.25 0.36 0.50
C CYS A 22 10.60 1.74 -0.06
N VAL A 23 10.15 2.83 0.58
CA VAL A 23 10.56 4.20 0.21
C VAL A 23 12.07 4.36 0.36
N VAL A 24 12.63 3.93 1.50
CA VAL A 24 14.08 4.02 1.74
C VAL A 24 14.85 3.18 0.73
N ALA A 25 14.39 1.95 0.44
CA ALA A 25 15.00 1.09 -0.57
C ALA A 25 14.96 1.73 -1.96
N GLY A 26 13.83 2.28 -2.38
CA GLY A 26 13.68 2.98 -3.67
C GLY A 26 14.58 4.21 -3.78
N ILE A 27 14.73 4.99 -2.70
CA ILE A 27 15.67 6.12 -2.67
C ILE A 27 17.12 5.64 -2.81
N VAL A 28 17.49 4.56 -2.12
CA VAL A 28 18.85 3.98 -2.22
C VAL A 28 19.14 3.51 -3.64
N PHE A 29 18.19 2.84 -4.30
CA PHE A 29 18.35 2.43 -5.70
C PHE A 29 18.50 3.65 -6.62
N ALA A 30 17.65 4.67 -6.48
CA ALA A 30 17.73 5.89 -7.28
C ALA A 30 19.05 6.67 -7.13
N VAL A 31 19.71 6.59 -5.97
CA VAL A 31 21.03 7.23 -5.76
C VAL A 31 22.18 6.42 -6.36
N LEU A 32 22.04 5.09 -6.47
CA LEU A 32 23.06 4.20 -7.03
C LEU A 32 23.04 4.14 -8.57
N GLY A 33 21.93 4.55 -9.19
CA GLY A 33 21.77 4.75 -10.63
C GLY A 33 20.33 5.14 -10.89
N VAL A 34 20.08 6.18 -11.69
CA VAL A 34 18.70 6.66 -11.91
C VAL A 34 18.07 5.84 -13.04
N ASP A 35 17.28 4.83 -12.67
CA ASP A 35 16.41 4.13 -13.62
C ASP A 35 14.94 4.52 -13.41
N ILE A 36 14.15 4.45 -14.49
CA ILE A 36 12.73 4.85 -14.45
C ILE A 36 11.89 3.94 -13.53
N THR A 37 12.36 2.71 -13.30
CA THR A 37 11.83 1.74 -12.36
C THR A 37 11.98 2.20 -10.90
N ASP A 38 13.02 2.96 -10.56
CA ASP A 38 13.19 3.49 -9.21
C ASP A 38 12.12 4.53 -8.88
N LEU A 39 11.72 5.33 -9.86
CA LEU A 39 10.64 6.30 -9.71
C LEU A 39 9.29 5.61 -9.49
N PHE A 40 9.03 4.49 -10.19
CA PHE A 40 7.82 3.69 -9.98
C PHE A 40 7.79 3.05 -8.59
N VAL A 41 8.93 2.50 -8.14
CA VAL A 41 9.07 1.93 -6.79
C VAL A 41 8.83 3.00 -5.71
N VAL A 42 9.41 4.18 -5.84
CA VAL A 42 9.20 5.28 -4.89
C VAL A 42 7.73 5.70 -4.86
N ALA A 43 7.10 5.88 -6.04
CA ALA A 43 5.69 6.23 -6.12
C ALA A 43 4.79 5.16 -5.48
N ALA A 44 5.04 3.88 -5.77
CA ALA A 44 4.30 2.74 -5.21
C ALA A 44 4.43 2.68 -3.68
N SER A 45 5.63 2.95 -3.17
CA SER A 45 5.94 2.94 -1.74
C SER A 45 5.29 4.11 -0.99
N VAL A 46 5.26 5.30 -1.58
CA VAL A 46 4.54 6.47 -1.02
C VAL A 46 3.04 6.20 -0.95
N VAL A 47 2.46 5.61 -2.01
CA VAL A 47 1.04 5.24 -2.03
C VAL A 47 0.73 4.22 -0.92
N ALA A 48 1.55 3.18 -0.76
CA ALA A 48 1.40 2.20 0.32
C ALA A 48 1.49 2.84 1.71
N LEU A 49 2.42 3.77 1.92
CA LEU A 49 2.59 4.50 3.18
C LEU A 49 1.36 5.34 3.52
N LEU A 50 0.85 6.13 2.56
CA LEU A 50 -0.34 6.97 2.76
C LEU A 50 -1.58 6.15 3.09
N VAL A 51 -1.76 5.02 2.41
CA VAL A 51 -2.88 4.10 2.62
C VAL A 51 -2.76 3.38 3.96
N GLY A 52 -1.57 2.91 4.33
CA GLY A 52 -1.30 2.33 5.63
C GLY A 52 -1.59 3.31 6.78
N ALA A 53 -1.12 4.56 6.66
CA ALA A 53 -1.36 5.62 7.64
C ALA A 53 -2.86 5.91 7.81
N ARG A 54 -3.59 6.06 6.69
CA ARG A 54 -5.04 6.31 6.71
C ARG A 54 -5.81 5.10 7.24
N GLY A 55 -5.43 3.88 6.87
CA GLY A 55 -6.00 2.63 7.39
C GLY A 55 -5.85 2.50 8.90
N ALA A 56 -4.66 2.74 9.43
CA ALA A 56 -4.40 2.70 10.87
C ALA A 56 -5.20 3.75 11.65
N ARG A 57 -5.39 4.95 11.07
CA ARG A 57 -6.23 6.01 11.68
C ARG A 57 -7.71 5.65 11.66
N VAL A 58 -8.22 5.18 10.52
CA VAL A 58 -9.63 4.79 10.36
C VAL A 58 -10.01 3.61 11.23
N ALA A 59 -9.07 2.71 11.54
CA ALA A 59 -9.31 1.64 12.49
C ALA A 59 -9.67 2.14 13.91
N ASN A 60 -9.24 3.34 14.31
CA ASN A 60 -9.61 3.94 15.60
C ASN A 60 -11.03 4.55 15.57
N VAL A 61 -11.57 4.87 14.39
CA VAL A 61 -12.92 5.42 14.20
C VAL A 61 -13.61 4.64 13.05
N PRO A 62 -14.12 3.42 13.34
CA PRO A 62 -14.55 2.47 12.31
C PRO A 62 -15.66 2.99 11.39
N SER A 63 -16.48 3.93 11.86
CA SER A 63 -17.51 4.61 11.06
C SER A 63 -16.97 5.35 9.83
N ASN A 64 -15.66 5.62 9.77
CA ASN A 64 -15.01 6.21 8.60
C ASN A 64 -14.48 5.18 7.58
N ALA A 65 -14.59 3.86 7.85
CA ALA A 65 -14.16 2.81 6.92
C ALA A 65 -14.78 2.90 5.51
N PRO A 66 -16.08 3.23 5.34
CA PRO A 66 -16.67 3.43 4.02
C PRO A 66 -15.99 4.55 3.21
N LYS A 67 -15.55 5.62 3.88
CA LYS A 67 -14.87 6.76 3.25
C LYS A 67 -13.44 6.43 2.81
N LEU A 68 -12.82 5.41 3.42
CA LEU A 68 -11.48 4.97 3.07
C LEU A 68 -11.46 4.01 1.88
N MET A 69 -12.56 3.31 1.62
CA MET A 69 -12.64 2.26 0.58
C MET A 69 -12.30 2.78 -0.82
N GLY A 70 -12.79 3.96 -1.19
CA GLY A 70 -12.47 4.59 -2.48
C GLY A 70 -10.98 4.90 -2.62
N PRO A 71 -10.38 5.68 -1.69
CA PRO A 71 -8.95 5.93 -1.67
C PRO A 71 -8.07 4.67 -1.61
N SER A 72 -8.45 3.64 -0.85
CA SER A 72 -7.66 2.40 -0.76
C SER A 72 -7.73 1.58 -2.05
N ALA A 73 -8.92 1.48 -2.66
CA ALA A 73 -9.09 0.83 -3.96
C ALA A 73 -8.31 1.56 -5.06
N GLY A 74 -8.42 2.89 -5.13
CA GLY A 74 -7.66 3.70 -6.08
C GLY A 74 -6.15 3.56 -5.91
N ALA A 75 -5.68 3.54 -4.66
CA ALA A 75 -4.28 3.27 -4.38
C ALA A 75 -3.83 1.88 -4.81
N THR A 76 -4.65 0.85 -4.60
CA THR A 76 -4.34 -0.52 -5.03
C THR A 76 -4.19 -0.60 -6.54
N VAL A 77 -5.10 0.06 -7.29
CA VAL A 77 -5.02 0.13 -8.75
C VAL A 77 -3.78 0.90 -9.20
N ALA A 78 -3.46 2.03 -8.58
CA ALA A 78 -2.28 2.81 -8.89
C ALA A 78 -0.99 2.02 -8.63
N THR A 79 -0.86 1.38 -7.47
CA THR A 79 0.29 0.53 -7.14
C THR A 79 0.40 -0.65 -8.10
N GLY A 80 -0.71 -1.26 -8.50
CA GLY A 80 -0.72 -2.34 -9.50
C GLY A 80 -0.24 -1.89 -10.87
N ALA A 81 -0.66 -0.70 -11.33
CA ALA A 81 -0.17 -0.11 -12.58
C ALA A 81 1.33 0.20 -12.53
N LEU A 82 1.82 0.72 -11.40
CA LEU A 82 3.25 0.97 -11.19
C LEU A 82 4.06 -0.33 -11.20
N CYS A 83 3.57 -1.40 -10.57
CA CYS A 83 4.21 -2.72 -10.62
C CYS A 83 4.25 -3.31 -12.04
N ALA A 84 3.19 -3.12 -12.83
CA ALA A 84 3.21 -3.53 -14.23
C ALA A 84 4.25 -2.75 -15.04
N GLY A 85 4.43 -1.45 -14.71
CA GLY A 85 5.52 -0.63 -15.22
C GLY A 85 6.89 -1.18 -14.82
N ASP A 86 7.09 -1.54 -13.55
CA ASP A 86 8.34 -2.14 -13.08
C ASP A 86 8.70 -3.39 -13.88
N VAL A 87 7.74 -4.28 -14.13
CA VAL A 87 7.98 -5.48 -14.95
C VAL A 87 8.28 -5.16 -16.41
N ALA A 88 7.58 -4.17 -16.99
CA ALA A 88 7.75 -3.80 -18.39
C ALA A 88 9.08 -3.08 -18.68
N PHE A 89 9.60 -2.32 -17.71
CA PHE A 89 10.81 -1.51 -17.84
C PHE A 89 12.00 -2.05 -17.05
N ALA A 90 11.85 -3.17 -16.33
CA ALA A 90 12.96 -3.85 -15.68
C ALA A 90 13.91 -4.43 -16.74
N ASN A 91 14.94 -3.65 -17.08
CA ASN A 91 16.04 -4.04 -17.95
C ASN A 91 16.95 -5.10 -17.28
N GLY A 92 16.39 -6.25 -16.90
CA GLY A 92 17.07 -7.30 -16.13
C GLY A 92 17.17 -7.05 -14.62
N GLN A 93 16.62 -5.93 -14.12
CA GLN A 93 16.63 -5.59 -12.70
C GLN A 93 15.52 -6.31 -11.92
N VAL A 94 15.91 -7.24 -11.05
CA VAL A 94 14.96 -8.03 -10.23
C VAL A 94 14.50 -7.28 -8.98
N ALA A 95 15.38 -6.45 -8.40
CA ALA A 95 15.11 -5.72 -7.16
C ALA A 95 13.87 -4.80 -7.21
N PRO A 96 13.70 -3.91 -8.20
CA PRO A 96 12.52 -3.02 -8.26
C PRO A 96 11.21 -3.80 -8.43
N ILE A 97 11.21 -4.89 -9.21
CA ILE A 97 10.04 -5.76 -9.35
C ILE A 97 9.62 -6.33 -7.99
N VAL A 98 10.57 -6.86 -7.21
CA VAL A 98 10.28 -7.44 -5.89
C VAL A 98 9.69 -6.40 -4.95
N VAL A 99 10.25 -5.19 -4.92
CA VAL A 99 9.75 -4.10 -4.06
C VAL A 99 8.34 -3.67 -4.50
N GLY A 100 8.11 -3.53 -5.81
CA GLY A 100 6.79 -3.25 -6.36
C GLY A 100 5.75 -4.29 -5.92
N VAL A 101 6.04 -5.59 -6.12
CA VAL A 101 5.14 -6.68 -5.74
C VAL A 101 4.80 -6.64 -4.24
N VAL A 102 5.78 -6.37 -3.37
CA VAL A 102 5.55 -6.22 -1.92
C VAL A 102 4.63 -5.03 -1.65
N ALA A 103 4.89 -3.87 -2.25
CA ALA A 103 4.05 -2.68 -2.09
C ALA A 103 2.59 -2.93 -2.55
N PHE A 104 2.40 -3.63 -3.67
CA PHE A 104 1.09 -4.00 -4.18
C PHE A 104 0.34 -4.96 -3.25
N ALA A 105 1.01 -6.01 -2.77
CA ALA A 105 0.42 -6.95 -1.82
C ALA A 105 -0.05 -6.25 -0.54
N LEU A 106 0.72 -5.28 -0.04
CA LEU A 106 0.35 -4.48 1.14
C LEU A 106 -0.85 -3.56 0.86
N ALA A 107 -0.89 -2.90 -0.30
CA ALA A 107 -2.03 -2.07 -0.70
C ALA A 107 -3.32 -2.91 -0.80
N LEU A 108 -3.24 -4.10 -1.41
CA LEU A 108 -4.33 -5.07 -1.46
C LEU A 108 -4.81 -5.47 -0.06
N LEU A 109 -3.89 -5.82 0.83
CA LEU A 109 -4.23 -6.21 2.21
C LEU A 109 -4.97 -5.11 2.96
N VAL A 110 -4.54 -3.85 2.84
CA VAL A 110 -5.25 -2.72 3.47
C VAL A 110 -6.64 -2.52 2.86
N THR A 111 -6.78 -2.65 1.55
CA THR A 111 -8.08 -2.54 0.86
C THR A 111 -9.05 -3.63 1.29
N ILE A 112 -8.61 -4.89 1.33
CA ILE A 112 -9.41 -6.03 1.80
C ILE A 112 -9.82 -5.83 3.26
N SER A 113 -8.88 -5.39 4.10
CA SER A 113 -9.15 -5.11 5.52
C SER A 113 -10.18 -3.99 5.69
N THR A 114 -10.10 -2.94 4.85
CA THR A 114 -11.02 -1.81 4.86
C THR A 114 -12.42 -2.24 4.42
N ALA A 115 -12.50 -3.09 3.39
CA ALA A 115 -13.76 -3.66 2.91
C ALA A 115 -14.46 -4.50 3.98
N ALA A 116 -13.70 -5.31 4.73
CA ALA A 116 -14.24 -6.11 5.83
C ALA A 116 -14.86 -5.21 6.91
N VAL A 117 -14.12 -4.19 7.38
CA VAL A 117 -14.63 -3.25 8.39
C VAL A 117 -15.86 -2.49 7.88
N LYS A 118 -15.85 -2.02 6.63
CA LYS A 118 -17.01 -1.38 5.99
C LYS A 118 -18.25 -2.29 6.10
N LYS A 119 -18.13 -3.56 5.70
CA LYS A 119 -19.24 -4.52 5.70
C LYS A 119 -19.81 -4.77 7.10
N SER A 120 -18.98 -4.78 8.14
CA SER A 120 -19.50 -4.93 9.51
C SER A 120 -20.09 -3.66 10.09
N VAL A 121 -19.63 -2.49 9.68
CA VAL A 121 -20.22 -1.23 10.12
C VAL A 121 -21.57 -0.99 9.47
N GLU A 122 -21.75 -1.36 8.20
CA GLU A 122 -23.03 -1.22 7.47
C GLU A 122 -24.07 -2.30 7.82
N LYS A 123 -23.67 -3.36 8.53
CA LYS A 123 -24.59 -4.39 9.04
C LYS A 123 -25.23 -4.03 10.39
N VAL A 124 -24.77 -2.96 11.03
CA VAL A 124 -25.28 -2.43 12.30
C VAL A 124 -26.20 -1.26 12.01
#